data_AF-A0A1V5AH38-F1
#
_entry.id   AF-A0A1V5AH38-F1
#
_cell.length_a   1.000
_cell.length_b   1.000
_cell.length_c   1.000
_cell.angle_alpha   90.00
_cell.angle_beta   90.00
_cell.angle_gamma   90.00
#
_symmetry.space_group_name_H-M   'P 1'
#
loop_
_entity.id
_entity.type
_entity.pdbx_description
1 polymer ?
#
loop_
_entity_poly.entity_id
_entity_poly.type
_entity_poly.pdbx_seq_one_letter_code
_entity_poly.pdbx_strand_id
1 'polypeptide(L)'
;MGSLAALPARGIIVTARSDMPAYDFVSRFFAPSVGIPEDPVTGSAHCSLGPFWGERLGKDSLAGFQCSQRGGAVRMKLKGDRVILTGNAVPILSGRLLA
;
A
#
# COMPACT_ATOMS: atom_id res chain seq x y z
N MET A 1 17.08 8.84 4.63
CA MET A 1 16.86 7.37 4.81
C MET A 1 17.59 6.78 6.01
N GLY A 2 18.79 7.24 6.38
CA GLY A 2 19.55 6.68 7.51
C GLY A 2 18.77 6.58 8.83
N SER A 3 17.99 7.60 9.20
CA SER A 3 17.20 7.58 10.44
C SER A 3 16.07 6.54 10.45
N LEU A 4 15.46 6.24 9.30
CA LEU A 4 14.41 5.21 9.20
C LEU A 4 14.99 3.80 9.29
N ALA A 5 16.23 3.59 8.82
CA ALA A 5 16.90 2.30 8.88
C ALA A 5 17.25 1.87 10.32
N ALA A 6 17.38 2.83 11.24
CA ALA A 6 17.66 2.57 12.65
C ALA A 6 16.41 2.17 13.46
N LEU A 7 15.20 2.31 12.89
CA LEU A 7 13.97 1.95 13.60
C LEU A 7 13.82 0.42 13.67
N PRO A 8 13.42 -0.15 14.82
CA PRO A 8 13.25 -1.59 15.00
C PRO A 8 11.94 -2.10 14.37
N ALA A 9 11.76 -1.84 13.07
CA ALA A 9 10.60 -2.25 12.29
C ALA A 9 11.04 -2.78 10.92
N ARG A 10 10.26 -3.74 10.38
CA ARG A 10 10.46 -4.22 9.01
C ARG A 10 10.24 -3.10 7.99
N GLY A 11 9.27 -2.23 8.24
CA GLY A 11 8.95 -1.11 7.36
C GLY A 11 8.03 -0.12 8.05
N ILE A 12 8.01 1.09 7.52
CA ILE A 12 7.30 2.25 8.05
C ILE A 12 6.26 2.68 7.01
N ILE A 13 5.00 2.72 7.43
CA ILE A 13 3.90 3.27 6.63
C ILE A 13 3.70 4.72 7.07
N VAL A 14 3.74 5.65 6.13
CA VAL A 14 3.28 7.03 6.32
C VAL A 14 1.94 7.14 5.60
N THR A 15 0.89 7.64 6.27
CA THR A 15 -0.44 7.72 5.68
C THR A 15 -1.17 8.99 6.11
N ALA A 16 -2.07 9.48 5.26
CA ALA A 16 -2.91 10.64 5.52
C ALA A 16 -4.25 10.47 4.79
N ARG A 17 -5.25 11.25 5.20
CA ARG A 17 -6.50 11.37 4.45
C ARG A 17 -6.18 11.97 3.08
N SER A 18 -6.86 11.47 2.05
CA SER A 18 -6.62 11.94 0.68
C SER A 18 -7.37 13.25 0.41
N ASP A 19 -6.70 14.19 -0.26
CA ASP A 19 -7.34 15.36 -0.89
C ASP A 19 -7.79 15.07 -2.34
N MET A 20 -7.40 13.92 -2.90
CA MET A 20 -7.83 13.49 -4.23
C MET A 20 -9.22 12.86 -4.16
N PRO A 21 -10.20 13.31 -4.96
CA PRO A 21 -11.59 12.81 -4.89
C PRO A 21 -11.75 11.30 -5.12
N ALA A 22 -10.83 10.68 -5.84
CA ALA A 22 -10.89 9.26 -6.22
C ALA A 22 -10.44 8.29 -5.11
N TYR A 23 -9.83 8.80 -4.03
CA TYR A 23 -9.21 7.97 -2.99
C TYR A 23 -9.64 8.46 -1.60
N ASP A 24 -9.77 7.53 -0.67
CA ASP A 24 -10.10 7.81 0.73
C ASP A 24 -8.86 8.24 1.53
N PHE A 25 -7.73 7.61 1.23
CA PHE A 25 -6.45 7.88 1.88
C PHE A 25 -5.27 7.70 0.94
N VAL A 26 -4.15 8.29 1.32
CA VAL A 26 -2.85 8.12 0.66
C VAL A 26 -1.85 7.46 1.58
N SER A 27 -0.86 6.78 1.01
CA SER A 27 0.24 6.20 1.79
C SER A 27 1.59 6.24 1.07
N ARG A 28 2.66 6.05 1.83
CA ARG A 28 4.01 5.69 1.35
C ARG A 28 4.58 4.61 2.27
N PHE A 29 5.42 3.73 1.73
CA PHE A 29 6.02 2.62 2.47
C PHE A 29 7.53 2.60 2.30
N PHE A 30 8.25 2.66 3.42
CA PHE A 30 9.70 2.67 3.46
C PHE A 30 10.21 1.47 4.26
N ALA A 31 11.16 0.71 3.72
CA ALA A 31 11.72 -0.45 4.41
C ALA A 31 13.26 -0.53 4.23
N PRO A 32 14.00 0.53 4.58
CA PRO A 32 15.43 0.60 4.32
C PRO A 32 16.24 -0.43 5.11
N SER A 33 15.74 -0.89 6.26
CA SER A 33 16.37 -1.95 7.07
C SER A 33 16.47 -3.30 6.34
N VAL A 34 15.66 -3.51 5.30
CA VAL A 34 15.68 -4.71 4.44
C VAL A 34 16.10 -4.39 3.01
N GLY A 35 16.77 -3.25 2.79
CA GLY A 35 17.31 -2.87 1.48
C GLY A 35 16.29 -2.31 0.50
N ILE A 36 15.08 -1.94 0.94
CA ILE A 36 14.05 -1.30 0.12
C ILE A 36 13.91 0.15 0.55
N PRO A 37 14.53 1.13 -0.15
CA PRO A 37 14.40 2.54 0.20
C PRO A 37 12.94 2.98 0.27
N GLU A 38 12.17 2.65 -0.77
CA GLU A 38 10.72 2.84 -0.86
C GLU A 38 10.13 1.76 -1.77
N ASP A 39 9.03 1.15 -1.35
CA ASP A 39 8.31 0.18 -2.18
C ASP A 39 7.24 0.92 -3.00
N PRO A 40 7.15 0.71 -4.34
CA PRO A 40 6.17 1.39 -5.17
C PRO A 40 4.71 1.23 -4.73
N VAL A 41 4.30 0.00 -4.42
CA VAL A 41 2.92 -0.35 -4.01
C VAL A 41 2.96 -1.58 -3.11
N THR A 42 2.59 -1.42 -1.84
CA THR A 42 2.76 -2.46 -0.82
C THR A 42 1.41 -3.04 -0.42
N GLY A 43 1.03 -4.17 -1.02
CA GLY A 43 -0.26 -4.82 -0.73
C GLY A 43 -0.43 -5.18 0.75
N SER A 44 0.59 -5.76 1.38
CA SER A 44 0.52 -6.14 2.80
C SER A 44 0.29 -4.95 3.75
N ALA A 45 0.80 -3.76 3.42
CA ALA A 45 0.54 -2.54 4.19
C ALA A 45 -0.95 -2.17 4.19
N HIS A 46 -1.66 -2.47 3.10
CA HIS A 46 -3.10 -2.20 2.97
C HIS A 46 -3.96 -3.14 3.82
N CYS A 47 -3.43 -4.28 4.28
CA CYS A 47 -4.09 -5.11 5.29
C CYS A 47 -4.15 -4.41 6.67
N SER A 48 -3.19 -3.53 6.98
CA SER A 48 -3.21 -2.69 8.18
C SER A 48 -3.99 -1.39 7.95
N LEU A 49 -3.81 -0.76 6.79
CA LEU A 49 -4.45 0.53 6.46
C LEU A 49 -5.96 0.40 6.25
N GLY A 50 -6.44 -0.72 5.72
CA GLY A 50 -7.86 -0.98 5.49
C GLY A 50 -8.68 -0.81 6.77
N PRO A 51 -8.44 -1.58 7.83
CA PRO A 51 -9.12 -1.42 9.11
C PRO A 51 -8.87 -0.05 9.75
N PHE A 52 -7.62 0.43 9.71
CA PHE A 52 -7.23 1.73 10.29
C PHE A 52 -8.06 2.90 9.72
N TRP A 53 -8.20 2.97 8.40
CA TRP A 53 -8.99 4.03 7.76
C TRP A 53 -10.48 3.71 7.71
N GLY A 54 -10.85 2.43 7.61
CA GLY A 54 -12.25 1.99 7.61
C GLY A 54 -12.98 2.40 8.89
N GLU A 55 -12.34 2.20 10.05
CA GLU A 55 -12.87 2.65 11.33
C GLU A 55 -13.00 4.18 11.38
N ARG A 56 -11.96 4.92 10.99
CA ARG A 56 -11.92 6.39 11.04
C ARG A 56 -12.92 7.06 10.10
N LEU A 57 -13.21 6.43 8.96
CA LEU A 57 -14.08 6.98 7.92
C LEU A 57 -15.49 6.37 7.94
N GLY A 58 -15.74 5.36 8.79
CA GLY A 58 -17.01 4.63 8.82
C GLY A 58 -17.29 3.88 7.52
N LYS A 59 -16.26 3.31 6.89
CA LYS A 59 -16.36 2.63 5.58
C LYS A 59 -15.83 1.20 5.64
N ASP A 60 -16.50 0.30 4.92
CA ASP A 60 -16.07 -1.09 4.72
C ASP A 60 -15.43 -1.32 3.34
N SER A 61 -15.62 -0.39 2.41
CA SER A 61 -15.00 -0.35 1.09
C SER A 61 -14.16 0.92 1.00
N LEU A 62 -12.86 0.77 0.72
CA LEU A 62 -11.93 1.90 0.66
C LEU A 62 -11.09 1.85 -0.61
N ALA A 63 -10.70 3.03 -1.10
CA ALA A 63 -9.69 3.20 -2.14
C ALA A 63 -8.47 3.92 -1.56
N GLY A 64 -7.32 3.23 -1.53
CA GLY A 64 -6.04 3.80 -1.13
C GLY A 64 -5.16 4.08 -2.35
N PHE A 65 -4.37 5.15 -2.30
CA PHE A 65 -3.33 5.43 -3.30
C PHE A 65 -1.95 5.51 -2.63
N GLN A 66 -1.00 4.68 -3.09
CA GLN A 66 0.37 4.74 -2.60
C GLN A 66 1.16 5.75 -3.46
N CYS A 67 1.44 6.92 -2.87
CA CYS A 67 2.10 8.06 -3.51
C CYS A 67 3.62 7.89 -3.64
N SER A 68 4.08 6.71 -4.07
CA SER A 68 5.47 6.51 -4.48
C SER A 68 5.74 7.21 -5.82
N GLN A 69 7.00 7.25 -6.27
CA GLN A 69 7.35 7.81 -7.59
C GLN A 69 6.58 7.12 -8.75
N ARG A 70 6.33 5.81 -8.63
CA ARG A 70 5.56 5.05 -9.65
C ARG A 70 4.05 5.16 -9.45
N GLY A 71 3.60 5.36 -8.20
CA GLY A 71 2.20 5.39 -7.85
C GLY A 71 1.51 4.03 -7.92
N GLY A 72 0.38 3.90 -7.22
CA GLY A 72 -0.52 2.78 -7.43
C GLY A 72 -1.76 2.82 -6.56
N ALA A 73 -2.88 2.43 -7.15
CA ALA A 73 -4.16 2.33 -6.47
C ALA A 73 -4.41 0.92 -5.94
N VAL A 74 -4.87 0.82 -4.70
CA VAL A 74 -5.29 -0.43 -4.07
C VAL A 74 -6.70 -0.24 -3.51
N ARG A 75 -7.64 -1.06 -3.97
CA ARG A 75 -8.99 -1.13 -3.39
C ARG A 75 -9.01 -2.16 -2.28
N MET A 76 -9.71 -1.84 -1.19
CA MET A 76 -9.91 -2.72 -0.04
C MET A 76 -11.39 -2.95 0.20
N LYS A 77 -11.75 -4.19 0.52
CA LYS A 77 -13.03 -4.52 1.15
C LYS A 77 -12.76 -5.21 2.48
N LEU A 78 -13.29 -4.66 3.56
CA LEU A 78 -13.26 -5.26 4.90
C LEU A 78 -14.39 -6.29 5.00
N LYS A 79 -14.03 -7.53 5.37
CA LYS A 79 -14.96 -8.65 5.49
C LYS A 79 -14.62 -9.45 6.74
N GLY A 80 -15.18 -9.03 7.88
CA GLY A 80 -14.89 -9.64 9.17
C GLY A 80 -13.42 -9.52 9.53
N ASP A 81 -12.74 -10.66 9.67
CA ASP A 81 -11.31 -10.79 9.97
C ASP A 81 -10.40 -10.69 8.73
N ARG A 82 -10.98 -10.44 7.53
CA ARG A 82 -10.24 -10.36 6.26
C ARG A 82 -10.30 -8.98 5.62
N VAL A 83 -9.21 -8.63 4.94
CA VAL A 83 -9.13 -7.50 4.00
C VAL A 83 -8.91 -8.06 2.61
N ILE A 84 -9.86 -7.84 1.70
CA ILE A 84 -9.74 -8.23 0.30
C ILE A 84 -9.10 -7.06 -0.45
N LEU A 85 -7.96 -7.31 -1.07
CA LEU A 85 -7.23 -6.31 -1.86
C LEU A 85 -7.45 -6.55 -3.35
N THR A 86 -7.76 -5.49 -4.08
CA THR A 86 -7.94 -5.53 -5.53
C THR A 86 -7.15 -4.40 -6.19
N GLY A 87 -6.46 -4.73 -7.28
CA GLY A 87 -5.73 -3.78 -8.12
C GLY A 87 -5.80 -4.19 -9.59
N ASN A 88 -5.42 -3.28 -10.48
CA ASN A 88 -5.29 -3.59 -11.89
C ASN A 88 -3.85 -4.04 -12.18
N ALA A 89 -3.68 -4.92 -13.16
CA ALA A 89 -2.37 -5.36 -13.64
C ALA A 89 -2.23 -5.06 -15.13
N VAL A 90 -1.00 -4.76 -15.56
CA VAL A 90 -0.65 -4.54 -16.97
C VAL A 90 0.50 -5.47 -17.31
N PRO A 91 0.39 -6.34 -18.33
CA PRO A 91 1.50 -7.18 -18.76
C PRO A 91 2.60 -6.30 -19.36
N ILE A 92 3.83 -6.47 -18.87
CA ILE A 92 5.00 -5.70 -19.34
C ILE A 92 5.87 -6.52 -20.30
N LEU A 93 5.94 -7.83 -20.09
CA LEU A 93 6.73 -8.76 -20.89
C LEU A 93 6.02 -10.11 -20.95
N SER A 94 6.07 -10.76 -22.11
CA SER A 94 5.65 -12.15 -22.29
C SER A 94 6.75 -12.90 -23.04
N GLY A 95 7.03 -14.13 -22.65
CA GLY A 95 8.11 -14.94 -23.22
C GLY A 95 8.08 -16.38 -22.75
N ARG A 96 9.05 -17.17 -23.21
CA ARG A 96 9.21 -18.58 -22.85
C ARG A 96 10.58 -18.80 -22.23
N LEU A 97 10.63 -19.38 -21.04
CA LEU A 97 11.88 -19.83 -20.43
C LEU A 97 12.23 -21.21 -21.02
N LEU A 98 13.40 -21.31 -21.66
CA LEU A 98 13.95 -22.55 -22.19
C LEU A 98 14.91 -23.17 -21.17
N ALA A 99 15.09 -24.50 -21.26
CA ALA A 99 16.03 -25.25 -20.43
C ALA A 99 17.49 -25.01 -20.83
#